data_AF-A0A7J9VJT3-F1
#
_entry.id   AF-A0A7J9VJT3-F1
#
_cell.length_a   1.000
_cell.length_b   1.000
_cell.length_c   1.000
_cell.angle_alpha   90.00
_cell.angle_beta   90.00
_cell.angle_gamma   90.00
#
_symmetry.space_group_name_H-M   'P 1'
#
loop_
_entity.id
_entity.type
_entity.pdbx_description
1 polymer ?
#
loop_
_entity_poly.entity_id
_entity_poly.type
_entity_poly.pdbx_seq_one_letter_code
_entity_poly.pdbx_strand_id
1 'polypeptide(L)'
;MLPCAAVGSPLSVSVIVPVRNRRHLLRRALDALDRWLAWASRCRIDAFIALGRRIRAHYHPIAATLNCGLSNALAESINTKIRLIARRAFGFHNIDALIALANLTVSEHHPELPT
;
A
#
# COMPACT_ATOMS: atom_id res chain seq x y z
N MET A 1 8.74 -31.20 22.52
CA MET A 1 8.60 -30.63 23.87
C MET A 1 9.55 -29.44 23.93
N LEU A 2 9.18 -28.16 23.98
CA LEU A 2 7.95 -27.42 24.27
C LEU A 2 7.70 -26.33 23.21
N PRO A 3 6.46 -25.81 23.09
CA PRO A 3 6.07 -24.75 22.16
C PRO A 3 6.33 -23.36 22.75
N CYS A 4 6.92 -22.44 21.98
CA CYS A 4 7.19 -21.08 22.43
C CYS A 4 6.17 -20.10 21.84
N ALA A 5 5.26 -19.69 22.72
CA ALA A 5 4.59 -18.39 22.78
C ALA A 5 3.94 -17.83 21.50
N ALA A 6 2.62 -17.95 21.47
CA ALA A 6 1.75 -16.97 20.85
C ALA A 6 2.03 -15.57 21.46
N VAL A 7 2.84 -14.77 20.78
CA VAL A 7 2.91 -13.32 21.03
C VAL A 7 1.78 -12.68 20.22
N GLY A 8 0.65 -12.49 20.87
CA GLY A 8 -0.43 -11.65 20.35
C GLY A 8 0.07 -10.22 20.17
N SER A 9 0.36 -9.84 18.94
CA SER A 9 0.70 -8.47 18.57
C SER A 9 -0.58 -7.62 18.53
N PRO A 10 -0.64 -6.47 19.24
CA PRO A 10 -1.86 -5.63 19.31
C PRO A 10 -2.14 -4.82 18.03
N LEU A 11 -1.39 -5.04 16.93
CA LEU A 11 -1.58 -4.38 15.65
C LEU A 11 -1.74 -5.38 14.49
N SER A 12 -2.48 -6.46 14.72
CA SER A 12 -2.96 -7.31 13.62
C SER A 12 -4.04 -6.57 12.84
N VAL A 13 -3.66 -5.73 11.88
CA VAL A 13 -4.52 -5.44 10.72
C VAL A 13 -4.46 -6.67 9.82
N SER A 14 -5.09 -7.74 10.29
CA SER A 14 -5.23 -8.98 9.57
C SER A 14 -6.30 -8.79 8.51
N VAL A 15 -5.94 -8.21 7.36
CA VAL A 15 -6.65 -8.50 6.11
C VAL A 15 -6.01 -9.76 5.51
N ILE A 16 -6.01 -10.85 6.28
CA ILE A 16 -5.75 -12.18 5.74
C ILE A 16 -7.05 -12.59 5.03
N VAL A 17 -7.27 -12.06 3.83
CA VAL A 17 -8.12 -12.77 2.87
C VAL A 17 -7.32 -14.02 2.49
N PRO A 18 -7.84 -15.24 2.74
CA PRO A 18 -7.11 -16.47 2.49
C PRO A 18 -6.58 -16.51 1.05
N VAL A 19 -5.27 -16.73 0.91
CA VAL A 19 -4.50 -16.58 -0.36
C VAL A 19 -5.10 -17.40 -1.51
N ARG A 20 -5.72 -18.55 -1.22
CA ARG A 20 -6.38 -19.42 -2.21
C ARG A 20 -7.63 -18.78 -2.85
N ASN A 21 -8.24 -17.81 -2.16
CA ASN A 21 -9.42 -17.06 -2.60
C ASN A 21 -9.06 -15.76 -3.34
N ARG A 22 -7.79 -15.34 -3.43
CA ARG A 22 -7.48 -13.99 -3.97
C ARG A 22 -7.52 -13.89 -5.49
N ARG A 23 -7.20 -14.95 -6.24
CA ARG A 23 -7.13 -14.88 -7.71
C ARG A 23 -8.48 -14.59 -8.37
N HIS A 24 -9.55 -15.20 -7.88
CA HIS A 24 -10.89 -14.96 -8.43
C HIS A 24 -11.45 -13.60 -7.98
N LEU A 25 -11.12 -13.13 -6.76
CA LEU A 25 -11.45 -11.77 -6.31
C LEU A 25 -10.72 -10.71 -7.15
N LEU A 26 -9.45 -10.93 -7.47
CA LEU A 26 -8.67 -10.06 -8.35
C LEU A 26 -9.34 -9.95 -9.73
N ARG A 27 -9.70 -11.08 -10.34
CA ARG A 27 -10.44 -11.08 -11.62
C ARG A 27 -11.74 -10.29 -11.52
N ARG A 28 -12.58 -10.58 -10.52
CA ARG A 28 -13.84 -9.86 -10.30
C ARG A 28 -13.65 -8.35 -10.09
N ALA A 29 -12.58 -7.95 -9.41
CA ALA A 29 -12.25 -6.55 -9.18
C ALA A 29 -11.83 -5.85 -10.48
N LEU A 30 -10.99 -6.49 -11.29
CA LEU A 30 -10.58 -5.96 -12.60
C LEU A 30 -11.77 -5.91 -13.58
N ASP A 31 -12.60 -6.96 -13.63
CA ASP A 31 -13.82 -6.98 -14.46
C ASP A 31 -14.82 -5.88 -14.04
N ALA A 32 -14.93 -5.59 -12.73
CA ALA A 32 -15.73 -4.49 -12.23
C ALA A 32 -15.14 -3.13 -12.62
N LEU A 33 -13.81 -2.98 -12.53
CA LEU A 33 -13.10 -1.78 -12.93
C LEU A 33 -13.26 -1.50 -14.43
N ASP A 34 -13.13 -2.51 -15.28
CA ASP A 34 -13.28 -2.39 -16.73
C ASP A 34 -14.70 -1.97 -17.12
N ARG A 35 -15.71 -2.58 -16.50
CA ARG A 35 -17.11 -2.19 -16.68
C ARG A 35 -17.35 -0.75 -16.26
N TRP A 36 -16.81 -0.34 -15.11
CA TRP A 36 -16.92 1.04 -14.65
C TRP A 36 -16.20 2.01 -15.59
N LEU A 37 -15.01 1.68 -16.10
CA LEU A 37 -14.28 2.50 -17.06
C LEU A 37 -15.02 2.68 -18.38
N ALA A 38 -15.71 1.62 -18.85
CA ALA A 38 -16.55 1.67 -20.05
C ALA A 38 -17.79 2.57 -19.86
N TRP A 39 -18.38 2.56 -18.65
CA TRP A 39 -19.46 3.47 -18.27
C TRP A 39 -18.96 4.92 -18.12
N ALA A 40 -17.85 5.13 -17.42
CA ALA A 40 -17.26 6.45 -17.15
C ALA A 40 -16.88 7.18 -18.44
N SER A 41 -16.49 6.46 -19.50
CA SER A 41 -16.26 7.07 -20.82
C SER A 41 -17.53 7.51 -21.55
N ARG A 42 -18.73 7.05 -21.13
CA ARG A 42 -20.01 7.27 -21.81
C ARG A 42 -20.99 8.15 -21.03
N CYS A 43 -20.75 8.40 -19.75
CA CYS A 43 -21.68 9.12 -18.87
C CYS A 43 -21.79 10.64 -19.14
N ARG A 44 -20.98 11.19 -20.06
CA ARG A 44 -20.97 12.63 -20.43
C ARG A 44 -20.69 13.60 -19.27
N ILE A 45 -20.06 13.12 -18.19
CA ILE A 45 -19.60 13.96 -17.08
C ILE A 45 -18.08 14.11 -17.20
N ASP A 46 -17.60 15.32 -17.48
CA ASP A 46 -16.19 15.57 -17.78
C ASP A 46 -15.24 15.12 -16.66
N ALA A 47 -15.63 15.34 -15.41
CA ALA A 47 -14.85 14.88 -14.24
C ALA A 47 -14.66 13.35 -14.24
N PHE A 48 -15.71 12.58 -14.57
CA PHE A 48 -15.63 11.12 -14.64
C PHE A 48 -14.83 10.64 -15.85
N ILE A 49 -14.96 11.31 -16.98
CA ILE A 49 -14.15 11.00 -18.18
C ILE A 49 -12.67 11.23 -17.87
N ALA A 50 -12.33 12.36 -17.24
CA ALA A 50 -10.96 12.68 -16.84
C ALA A 50 -10.42 11.67 -15.81
N LEU A 51 -11.21 11.31 -14.81
CA LEU A 51 -10.85 10.28 -13.83
C LEU A 51 -10.63 8.92 -14.50
N GLY A 52 -11.54 8.50 -15.37
CA GLY A 52 -11.41 7.26 -16.12
C GLY A 52 -10.18 7.22 -17.03
N ARG A 53 -9.77 8.35 -17.62
CA ARG A 53 -8.51 8.46 -18.36
C ARG A 53 -7.29 8.30 -17.46
N ARG A 54 -7.29 8.95 -16.29
CA ARG A 54 -6.20 8.83 -15.31
C ARG A 54 -6.07 7.40 -14.78
N ILE A 55 -7.18 6.75 -14.47
CA ILE A 55 -7.19 5.36 -14.01
C ILE A 55 -6.65 4.43 -15.10
N ARG A 56 -7.04 4.61 -16.37
CA ARG A 56 -6.46 3.83 -17.49
C ARG A 56 -4.95 4.01 -17.60
N ALA A 57 -4.44 5.23 -17.44
CA ALA A 57 -3.00 5.48 -17.46
C ALA A 57 -2.23 4.75 -16.35
N HIS A 58 -2.88 4.49 -15.21
CA HIS A 58 -2.29 3.78 -14.07
C HIS A 58 -2.87 2.37 -13.86
N TYR A 59 -3.46 1.76 -14.90
CA TYR A 59 -4.18 0.49 -14.78
C TYR A 59 -3.28 -0.65 -14.27
N HIS A 60 -2.08 -0.79 -14.84
CA HIS A 60 -1.15 -1.85 -14.44
C HIS A 60 -0.68 -1.72 -12.98
N PRO A 61 -0.24 -0.54 -12.51
CA PRO A 61 0.01 -0.31 -11.08
C PRO A 61 -1.18 -0.66 -10.18
N ILE A 62 -2.41 -0.28 -10.55
CA ILE A 62 -3.63 -0.59 -9.78
C ILE A 62 -3.88 -2.11 -9.73
N ALA A 63 -3.67 -2.82 -10.83
CA ALA A 63 -3.77 -4.28 -10.84
C ALA A 63 -2.70 -4.93 -9.94
N ALA A 64 -1.49 -4.39 -9.92
CA ALA A 64 -0.40 -4.88 -9.09
C ALA A 64 -0.66 -4.66 -7.59
N THR A 65 -1.22 -3.52 -7.17
CA THR A 65 -1.54 -3.27 -5.75
C THR A 65 -2.57 -4.26 -5.21
N LEU A 66 -3.56 -4.64 -6.03
CA LEU A 66 -4.53 -5.68 -5.69
C LEU A 66 -3.89 -7.06 -5.52
N ASN A 67 -2.87 -7.38 -6.33
CA ASN A 67 -2.11 -8.63 -6.18
C ASN A 67 -1.25 -8.64 -4.91
N CYS A 68 -0.57 -7.52 -4.62
CA CYS A 68 0.28 -7.37 -3.44
C CYS A 68 -0.52 -7.23 -2.13
N GLY A 69 -1.84 -7.00 -2.20
CA GLY A 69 -2.70 -6.84 -1.02
C GLY A 69 -2.41 -5.55 -0.24
N LEU A 70 -1.89 -4.52 -0.92
CA LEU A 70 -1.65 -3.21 -0.31
C LEU A 70 -3.00 -2.57 0.03
N SER A 71 -3.29 -2.43 1.33
CA SER A 71 -4.50 -1.76 1.79
C SER A 71 -4.28 -0.25 1.89
N ASN A 72 -5.35 0.53 1.71
CA ASN A 72 -5.27 1.98 1.93
C ASN A 72 -4.83 2.32 3.36
N ALA A 73 -5.29 1.55 4.35
CA ALA A 73 -4.88 1.73 5.74
C ALA A 73 -3.36 1.56 5.94
N LEU A 74 -2.74 0.56 5.27
CA LEU A 74 -1.30 0.36 5.32
C LEU A 74 -0.56 1.51 4.63
N ALA A 75 -1.00 1.94 3.45
CA ALA A 75 -0.41 3.06 2.72
C ALA A 75 -0.50 4.37 3.52
N GLU A 76 -1.65 4.67 4.13
CA GLU A 76 -1.85 5.87 4.95
C GLU A 76 -1.03 5.85 6.25
N SER A 77 -0.88 4.68 6.88
CA SER A 77 0.00 4.51 8.03
C SER A 77 1.46 4.85 7.67
N ILE A 78 1.93 4.35 6.52
CA ILE A 78 3.27 4.65 5.99
C ILE A 78 3.39 6.16 5.68
N ASN A 79 2.42 6.75 4.98
CA ASN A 79 2.42 8.18 4.67
C ASN A 79 2.50 9.05 5.94
N THR A 80 1.77 8.67 6.98
CA THR A 80 1.78 9.34 8.29
C THR A 80 3.17 9.25 8.94
N LYS A 81 3.78 8.06 8.93
CA LYS A 81 5.15 7.85 9.45
C LYS A 81 6.16 8.70 8.68
N ILE A 82 6.15 8.67 7.35
CA ILE A 82 7.05 9.47 6.51
C ILE A 82 6.89 10.98 6.81
N ARG A 83 5.66 11.47 6.93
CA ARG A 83 5.40 12.88 7.27
C ARG A 83 5.88 13.25 8.67
N LEU A 84 5.83 12.32 9.64
CA LEU A 84 6.41 12.53 10.96
C LEU A 84 7.95 12.58 10.91
N ILE A 85 8.56 11.68 10.14
CA ILE A 85 10.01 11.61 9.97
C ILE A 85 10.53 12.88 9.29
N ALA A 86 9.87 13.33 8.22
CA ALA A 86 10.20 14.57 7.53
C ALA A 86 10.13 15.78 8.47
N ARG A 87 9.16 15.83 9.39
CA ARG A 87 9.07 16.89 10.42
C ARG A 87 10.21 16.82 11.43
N ARG A 88 10.66 15.62 11.81
CA ARG A 88 11.80 15.45 12.73
C ARG A 88 13.15 15.76 12.08
N ALA A 89 13.23 15.58 10.76
CA ALA A 89 14.43 15.86 9.99
C ALA A 89 14.64 17.35 9.66
N PHE A 90 13.74 18.25 10.06
CA PHE A 90 14.00 19.69 9.96
C PHE A 90 15.28 20.03 10.75
N GLY A 91 16.29 20.55 10.05
CA GLY A 91 17.62 20.81 10.61
C GLY A 91 18.70 19.80 10.21
N PHE A 92 18.36 18.74 9.48
CA PHE A 92 19.36 17.88 8.86
C PHE A 92 20.11 18.64 7.78
N HIS A 93 21.44 18.49 7.77
CA HIS A 93 22.31 19.12 6.78
C HIS A 93 22.25 18.44 5.40
N ASN A 94 21.81 17.17 5.35
CA ASN A 94 21.74 16.37 4.13
C ASN A 94 20.42 15.56 4.07
N ILE A 95 19.85 15.45 2.87
CA ILE A 95 18.65 14.65 2.59
C ILE A 95 18.89 13.14 2.75
N ASP A 96 20.12 12.67 2.54
CA ASP A 96 20.43 11.24 2.70
C ASP A 96 20.19 10.75 4.14
N ALA A 97 20.39 11.62 5.13
CA ALA A 97 20.09 11.30 6.53
C ALA A 97 18.58 11.10 6.77
N LEU A 98 17.73 11.87 6.06
CA LEU A 98 16.28 11.69 6.08
C LEU A 98 15.88 10.36 5.41
N ILE A 99 16.46 10.06 4.24
CA ILE A 99 16.17 8.81 3.52
C ILE A 99 16.59 7.60 4.36
N ALA A 100 17.77 7.64 4.97
CA ALA A 100 18.25 6.58 5.86
C ALA A 100 17.30 6.37 7.04
N LEU A 101 16.87 7.45 7.70
CA LEU A 101 15.92 7.38 8.81
C LEU A 101 14.55 6.82 8.36
N ALA A 102 14.07 7.19 7.18
CA ALA A 102 12.83 6.66 6.61
C ALA A 102 12.94 5.15 6.34
N ASN A 103 14.06 4.70 5.76
CA ASN A 103 14.31 3.29 5.52
C ASN A 103 14.32 2.51 6.83
N LEU A 104 15.12 2.94 7.82
CA LEU A 104 15.25 2.24 9.11
C LEU A 104 13.94 2.14 9.91
N THR A 105 13.03 3.10 9.75
CA THR A 105 11.78 3.17 10.54
C THR A 105 10.58 2.53 9.85
N VAL A 106 10.59 2.47 8.52
CA VAL A 106 9.50 1.88 7.72
C VAL A 106 9.82 0.45 7.28
N SER A 107 11.09 0.10 7.09
CA SER A 107 11.48 -1.27 6.76
C SER A 107 11.30 -2.17 7.99
N GLU A 108 10.62 -3.30 7.82
CA GLU A 108 10.62 -4.39 8.81
C GLU A 108 11.94 -5.19 8.80
N HIS A 109 13.05 -4.54 8.44
CA HIS A 109 14.37 -5.17 8.44
C HIS A 109 15.03 -4.88 9.78
N HIS A 110 15.32 -5.94 10.53
CA HIS A 110 16.15 -5.90 11.73
C HIS A 110 17.60 -6.19 11.30
N PRO A 111 18.46 -5.18 11.11
CA PRO A 111 19.87 -5.46 10.89
C PRO A 111 20.43 -6.15 12.13
N GLU A 112 21.14 -7.26 11.95
CA GLU A 112 21.87 -7.89 13.04
C GLU A 112 22.94 -6.91 13.54
N LEU A 113 22.84 -6.56 14.82
CA LEU A 113 23.83 -5.70 15.46
C LEU A 113 25.03 -6.56 15.88
N PRO A 114 26.27 -6.09 15.64
CA PRO A 114 27.44 -6.77 16.18
C PRO A 114 27.38 -6.77 17.71
N THR A 115 27.49 -7.96 18.30
CA THR A 115 27.66 -8.19 19.74
C THR A 115 29.05 -7.81 20.21
#